data_AF-A0A947ZEU9-F1
#
_entry.id   AF-A0A947ZEU9-F1
#
_cell.length_a   1.000
_cell.length_b   1.000
_cell.length_c   1.000
_cell.angle_alpha   90.00
_cell.angle_beta   90.00
_cell.angle_gamma   90.00
#
_symmetry.space_group_name_H-M   'P 1'
#
loop_
_entity.id
_entity.type
_entity.pdbx_description
1 polymer ?
#
loop_
_entity_poly.entity_id
_entity_poly.type
_entity_poly.pdbx_seq_one_letter_code
_entity_poly.pdbx_strand_id
1 'polypeptide(L)'
;MTAFLPMTATDLENLGYLDSLSSFDPEKTYLDIILVSGDAYVDHPSFGVAVIGRVLAANGYRVGIISQPDWHDPASVKGLGRPRLFFG
;
A
#
# COMPACT_ATOMS: atom_id res chain seq x y z
N MET A 1 -3.61 14.32 13.29
CA MET A 1 -3.15 14.13 11.91
C MET A 1 -3.31 12.65 11.59
N THR A 2 -4.13 12.30 10.61
CA THR A 2 -4.24 10.92 10.11
C THR A 2 -2.98 10.58 9.33
N ALA A 3 -2.33 9.47 9.67
CA ALA A 3 -1.13 9.00 8.96
C ALA A 3 -1.43 8.69 7.49
N PHE A 4 -0.44 8.88 6.61
CA PHE A 4 -0.49 8.52 5.19
C PHE A 4 -0.82 7.03 4.99
N LEU A 5 -1.33 6.65 3.80
CA LEU A 5 -1.42 5.24 3.42
C LEU A 5 0.00 4.66 3.27
N PRO A 6 0.25 3.41 3.70
CA PRO A 6 1.57 2.80 3.66
C PRO A 6 2.07 2.58 2.23
N MET A 7 3.34 2.91 2.02
CA MET A 7 4.06 2.71 0.75
C MET A 7 5.30 1.82 0.91
N THR A 8 5.74 1.60 2.15
CA THR A 8 6.92 0.81 2.48
C THR A 8 6.65 -0.20 3.59
N ALA A 9 7.53 -1.19 3.75
CA ALA A 9 7.48 -2.12 4.88
C ALA A 9 7.57 -1.40 6.23
N THR A 10 8.36 -0.34 6.33
CA THR A 10 8.45 0.51 7.53
C THR A 10 7.11 1.18 7.86
N ASP A 11 6.35 1.61 6.85
CA ASP A 11 5.00 2.14 7.09
C ASP A 11 4.05 1.05 7.63
N LEU A 12 4.17 -0.17 7.12
CA LEU A 12 3.39 -1.31 7.63
C LEU A 12 3.71 -1.61 9.10
N GLU A 13 4.97 -1.53 9.50
CA GLU A 13 5.40 -1.67 10.91
C GLU A 13 4.82 -0.55 11.77
N ASN A 14 4.94 0.70 11.32
CA ASN A 14 4.42 1.87 12.03
C ASN A 14 2.89 1.82 12.23
N LEU A 15 2.17 1.20 11.30
CA LEU A 15 0.72 0.97 11.39
C LEU A 15 0.36 -0.31 12.16
N GLY A 16 1.34 -1.10 12.59
CA GLY A 16 1.13 -2.37 13.29
C GLY A 16 0.58 -3.49 12.40
N TYR A 17 0.75 -3.39 11.08
CA TYR A 17 0.37 -4.43 10.12
C TYR A 17 1.46 -5.47 9.91
N LEU A 18 2.72 -5.08 10.12
CA LEU A 18 3.89 -5.96 10.14
C LEU A 18 4.47 -5.99 11.56
N ASP A 19 4.80 -7.18 12.07
CA ASP A 19 5.47 -7.31 13.37
C ASP A 19 6.96 -6.95 13.21
N SER A 20 7.49 -6.11 14.11
CA SER A 20 8.86 -5.60 14.03
C SER A 20 9.94 -6.68 14.20
N LEU A 21 9.55 -7.83 14.75
CA LEU A 21 10.41 -9.01 14.88
C LEU A 21 10.33 -9.94 13.66
N SER A 22 9.41 -9.70 12.74
CA SER A 22 9.18 -10.52 11.54
C SER A 22 9.81 -9.89 10.31
N SER A 23 10.59 -10.67 9.56
CA SER A 23 11.08 -10.22 8.25
C SER A 23 9.92 -10.07 7.28
N PHE A 24 9.96 -9.01 6.47
CA PHE A 24 9.04 -8.83 5.35
C PHE A 24 9.11 -10.04 4.41
N ASP A 25 7.96 -10.60 4.07
CA ASP A 25 7.82 -11.73 3.16
C ASP A 25 6.83 -11.34 2.05
N PRO A 26 7.29 -11.25 0.79
CA PRO A 26 6.45 -10.79 -0.31
C PRO A 26 5.27 -11.72 -0.62
N GLU A 27 5.30 -12.97 -0.14
CA GLU A 27 4.22 -13.93 -0.33
C GLU A 27 3.19 -13.90 0.82
N LYS A 28 3.46 -13.16 1.90
CA LYS A 28 2.51 -12.94 3.00
C LYS A 28 1.59 -11.76 2.75
N THR A 29 0.46 -11.81 3.45
CA THR A 29 -0.59 -10.80 3.37
C THR A 29 -0.59 -9.89 4.58
N TYR A 30 -0.38 -8.60 4.33
CA TYR A 30 -0.44 -7.53 5.33
C TYR A 30 -1.58 -6.54 5.07
N LEU A 31 -1.93 -6.38 3.79
CA LEU A 31 -2.92 -5.45 3.27
C LEU A 31 -4.07 -6.20 2.60
N ASP A 32 -5.25 -5.60 2.60
CA ASP A 32 -6.40 -6.11 1.85
C ASP A 32 -6.29 -5.75 0.37
N ILE A 33 -5.91 -4.50 0.08
CA ILE A 33 -5.90 -3.91 -1.25
C ILE A 33 -4.59 -3.14 -1.42
N ILE A 34 -3.96 -3.29 -2.58
CA ILE A 34 -2.80 -2.48 -2.98
C ILE A 34 -3.18 -1.74 -4.26
N LEU A 35 -3.15 -0.41 -4.23
CA LEU A 35 -3.39 0.41 -5.41
C LEU A 35 -2.06 0.72 -6.10
N VAL A 36 -1.97 0.45 -7.38
CA VAL A 36 -0.77 0.69 -8.19
C VAL A 36 -1.03 1.89 -9.11
N SER A 37 -0.17 2.90 -9.03
CA SER A 37 -0.30 4.13 -9.81
C SER A 37 0.97 4.41 -10.59
N GLY A 38 0.83 4.82 -11.86
CA GLY A 38 1.94 5.38 -12.64
C GLY A 38 2.29 6.83 -12.28
N ASP A 39 1.44 7.49 -11.49
CA ASP A 39 1.66 8.85 -10.99
C ASP A 39 2.24 8.82 -9.57
N ALA A 40 2.87 9.92 -9.16
CA ALA A 40 3.33 10.11 -7.80
C ALA A 40 2.15 10.06 -6.81
N TYR A 41 2.38 9.50 -5.63
CA TYR A 41 1.39 9.53 -4.57
C TYR A 41 1.50 10.83 -3.77
N VAL A 42 0.40 11.59 -3.77
CA VAL A 42 0.17 12.70 -2.85
C VAL A 42 -1.17 12.47 -2.19
N ASP A 43 -1.19 12.43 -0.86
CA ASP A 43 -2.40 12.18 -0.08
C ASP A 43 -3.25 13.44 0.03
N HIS A 44 -3.86 13.79 -1.10
CA HIS A 44 -4.63 15.00 -1.28
C HIS A 44 -5.90 14.68 -2.12
N PRO A 45 -7.06 15.29 -1.82
CA PRO A 45 -8.31 15.01 -2.51
C PRO A 45 -8.31 15.30 -4.03
N SER A 46 -7.30 16.01 -4.54
CA SER A 46 -7.10 16.20 -5.99
C SER A 46 -6.47 14.99 -6.69
N PHE A 47 -5.99 13.99 -5.94
CA PHE A 47 -5.37 12.79 -6.47
C PHE A 47 -6.35 11.61 -6.36
N GLY A 48 -6.79 11.08 -7.51
CA GLY A 48 -7.83 10.05 -7.55
C GLY A 48 -7.49 8.80 -6.74
N VAL A 49 -6.24 8.33 -6.82
CA VAL A 49 -5.75 7.17 -6.06
C VAL A 49 -5.81 7.42 -4.55
N ALA A 50 -5.52 8.64 -4.09
CA ALA A 50 -5.65 9.00 -2.69
C ALA A 50 -7.11 8.99 -2.23
N VAL A 51 -8.03 9.55 -3.03
CA VAL A 51 -9.47 9.51 -2.73
C VAL A 51 -9.98 8.08 -2.63
N ILE A 52 -9.68 7.23 -3.62
CA ILE A 52 -10.09 5.83 -3.62
C ILE A 52 -9.52 5.10 -2.41
N GLY A 53 -8.21 5.22 -2.17
CA GLY A 53 -7.54 4.56 -1.06
C GLY A 53 -8.08 5.00 0.30
N ARG A 54 -8.35 6.29 0.50
CA ARG A 54 -8.93 6.81 1.75
C ARG A 54 -10.37 6.38 1.96
N VAL A 55 -11.19 6.32 0.90
CA VAL A 55 -12.56 5.80 1.00
C VAL A 55 -12.54 4.33 1.41
N LEU A 56 -11.69 3.51 0.77
CA LEU A 56 -11.53 2.10 1.15
C LEU A 56 -11.03 1.94 2.59
N ALA A 57 -10.02 2.71 3.00
CA ALA A 57 -9.51 2.69 4.37
C ALA A 57 -10.56 3.11 5.41
N ALA A 58 -11.38 4.13 5.09
CA ALA A 58 -12.49 4.55 5.95
C ALA A 58 -13.58 3.47 6.10
N ASN A 59 -13.66 2.52 5.16
CA ASN A 59 -14.53 1.34 5.23
C ASN A 59 -13.86 0.13 5.92
N GLY A 60 -12.71 0.32 6.56
CA GLY A 60 -12.05 -0.69 7.38
C GLY A 60 -11.09 -1.62 6.63
N TYR A 61 -10.83 -1.36 5.34
CA TYR A 61 -9.81 -2.09 4.59
C TYR A 61 -8.41 -1.58 4.91
N ARG A 62 -7.43 -2.49 4.96
CA ARG A 62 -6.01 -2.15 4.97
C ARG A 62 -5.56 -1.89 3.53
N VAL A 63 -5.26 -0.64 3.21
CA VAL A 63 -4.92 -0.20 1.85
C VAL A 63 -3.48 0.30 1.83
N GLY A 64 -2.69 -0.13 0.84
CA GLY A 64 -1.37 0.45 0.56
C GLY A 64 -1.27 0.96 -0.86
N ILE A 65 -0.25 1.79 -1.11
CA ILE A 65 -0.02 2.44 -2.41
C ILE A 65 1.36 2.06 -2.94
N ILE A 66 1.43 1.64 -4.20
CA ILE A 66 2.66 1.55 -4.98
C ILE A 66 2.59 2.62 -6.07
N SER A 67 3.34 3.70 -5.89
CA SER A 67 3.44 4.77 -6.90
C SER A 67 4.71 4.60 -7.72
N GLN A 68 4.59 4.82 -9.03
CA GLN A 68 5.70 4.79 -9.98
C GLN A 68 6.57 3.53 -9.87
N PRO A 69 5.98 2.32 -9.92
CA PRO A 69 6.76 1.10 -9.97
C PRO A 69 7.67 1.10 -11.21
N ASP A 70 8.84 0.48 -11.10
CA ASP A 70 9.70 0.25 -12.25
C ASP A 70 9.03 -0.73 -13.23
N TRP A 71 8.69 -0.23 -14.42
CA TRP A 71 8.01 -1.00 -15.46
C TRP A 71 8.92 -2.04 -16.14
N HIS A 72 10.24 -1.95 -15.94
CA HIS A 72 11.19 -2.96 -16.39
C HIS A 72 11.35 -4.11 -15.40
N ASP A 73 10.96 -3.92 -14.14
CA ASP A 73 11.09 -4.91 -13.08
C ASP A 73 9.72 -5.30 -12.51
N PRO A 74 9.18 -6.48 -12.86
CA PRO A 74 7.93 -6.99 -12.29
C PRO A 74 7.95 -7.19 -10.77
N ALA A 75 9.12 -7.20 -10.11
CA ALA A 75 9.19 -7.26 -8.65
C ALA A 75 8.78 -5.94 -7.98
N SER A 76 8.81 -4.81 -8.71
CA SER A 76 8.49 -3.48 -8.18
C SER A 76 7.04 -3.35 -7.68
N VAL A 77 6.10 -4.11 -8.26
CA VAL A 77 4.69 -4.16 -7.81
C VAL A 77 4.47 -5.09 -6.61
N LYS A 78 5.50 -5.78 -6.13
CA LYS A 78 5.42 -6.70 -4.97
C LYS A 78 5.99 -6.11 -3.67
N GLY A 79 6.40 -4.84 -3.68
CA GLY A 79 7.09 -4.20 -2.55
C GLY A 79 6.30 -4.13 -1.23
N LEU A 80 4.99 -4.38 -1.27
CA LEU A 80 4.10 -4.42 -0.10
C LEU A 80 3.52 -5.81 0.20
N GLY A 81 3.99 -6.84 -0.51
CA GLY A 81 3.55 -8.22 -0.37
C GLY A 81 2.29 -8.53 -1.15
N ARG A 82 1.66 -9.67 -0.84
CA ARG A 82 0.45 -10.13 -1.54
C ARG A 82 -0.81 -9.58 -0.87
N PRO A 83 -1.68 -8.83 -1.57
CA PRO A 83 -2.92 -8.33 -0.99
C PRO A 83 -3.90 -9.49 -0.76
N ARG A 84 -4.74 -9.37 0.29
CA ARG A 84 -5.77 -10.37 0.59
C ARG A 84 -6.84 -10.45 -0.49
N LEU A 85 -7.20 -9.31 -1.07
CA LEU A 85 -8.30 -9.17 -2.02
C LEU A 85 -7.78 -8.98 -3.45
N PHE A 86 -7.14 -7.86 -3.76
CA PHE A 86 -6.66 -7.56 -5.12
C PHE A 86 -5.61 -6.45 -5.19
N PHE A 87 -4.94 -6.37 -6.35
CA PHE A 87 -4.22 -5.19 -6.83
C PHE A 87 -5.15 -4.37 -7.74
N GLY A 88 -5.23 -3.06 -7.53
CA GLY A 88 -6.13 -2.15 -8.25
C GLY A 88 -5.45 -0.93 -8.82
#